data_AF-A0A7U9S2K9-F1
#
_entry.id   AF-A0A7U9S2K9-F1
#
_cell.length_a   1.000
_cell.length_b   1.000
_cell.length_c   1.000
_cell.angle_alpha   90.00
_cell.angle_beta   90.00
_cell.angle_gamma   90.00
#
_symmetry.space_group_name_H-M   'P 1'
#
loop_
_entity.id
_entity.type
_entity.pdbx_description
1 polymer ?
#
loop_
_entity_poly.entity_id
_entity_poly.type
_entity_poly.pdbx_seq_one_letter_code
_entity_poly.pdbx_strand_id
1 'polypeptide(L)'
;MNKYDRMLAVNKQASEAKIEKARREIVRMVDDGEKVSIQKLMERTSLSRGFFYKNPQVRKEIDRALEQQAGLADPRREVLDMAMNHELAMSQQEAERLRKENEQLRQELEVAKKALAKKNVGVLKKFM
;
A
#
# COMPACT_ATOMS: atom_id res chain seq x y z
N MET A 1 -12.87 -19.78 -14.53
CA MET A 1 -12.54 -18.60 -13.69
C MET A 1 -13.38 -18.69 -12.42
N ASN A 2 -12.74 -18.72 -11.24
CA ASN A 2 -13.45 -18.92 -9.96
C ASN A 2 -14.31 -17.68 -9.64
N LYS A 3 -15.40 -17.85 -8.86
CA LYS A 3 -16.24 -16.76 -8.35
C LYS A 3 -15.41 -15.68 -7.65
N TYR A 4 -14.36 -16.09 -6.93
CA TYR A 4 -13.42 -15.21 -6.27
C TYR A 4 -12.60 -14.37 -7.26
N ASP A 5 -12.07 -14.98 -8.32
CA ASP A 5 -11.30 -14.29 -9.37
C ASP A 5 -12.16 -13.23 -10.09
N ARG A 6 -13.43 -13.56 -10.34
CA ARG A 6 -14.39 -12.63 -10.96
C ARG A 6 -14.67 -11.43 -10.07
N MET A 7 -14.85 -11.66 -8.77
CA MET A 7 -15.05 -10.60 -7.79
C MET A 7 -13.82 -9.68 -7.70
N LEU A 8 -12.61 -10.25 -7.65
CA LEU A 8 -11.37 -9.47 -7.64
C LEU A 8 -11.21 -8.61 -8.90
N ALA A 9 -11.52 -9.18 -10.07
CA ALA A 9 -11.45 -8.46 -11.33
C ALA A 9 -12.42 -7.27 -11.38
N VAL A 10 -13.67 -7.48 -10.95
CA VAL A 10 -14.70 -6.42 -10.89
C VAL A 10 -14.29 -5.32 -9.91
N ASN A 11 -13.78 -5.67 -8.72
CA ASN A 11 -13.31 -4.70 -7.73
C ASN A 11 -12.10 -3.91 -8.23
N LYS A 12 -11.16 -4.57 -8.91
CA LYS A 12 -10.00 -3.93 -9.52
C LYS A 12 -10.42 -2.93 -10.58
N GLN A 13 -11.30 -3.33 -11.50
CA GLN A 13 -11.84 -2.47 -12.55
C GLN A 13 -12.59 -1.26 -11.97
N ALA A 14 -13.40 -1.46 -10.93
CA ALA A 14 -14.09 -0.37 -10.24
C ALA A 14 -13.11 0.59 -9.54
N SER A 15 -12.00 0.07 -9.00
CA SER A 15 -10.94 0.90 -8.41
C SER A 15 -10.23 1.72 -9.49
N GLU A 16 -9.84 1.09 -10.60
CA GLU A 16 -9.19 1.76 -11.75
C GLU A 16 -10.08 2.86 -12.34
N ALA A 17 -11.37 2.61 -12.48
CA ALA A 17 -12.32 3.62 -12.96
C ALA A 17 -12.40 4.85 -12.04
N LYS A 18 -12.32 4.65 -10.71
CA LYS A 18 -12.27 5.77 -9.74
C LYS A 18 -10.97 6.56 -9.86
N ILE A 19 -9.84 5.86 -10.02
CA ILE A 19 -8.52 6.49 -10.22
C ILE A 19 -8.56 7.35 -11.48
N GLU A 20 -9.06 6.82 -12.59
CA GLU A 20 -9.12 7.57 -13.84
C GLU A 20 -10.15 8.70 -13.85
N LYS A 21 -11.23 8.58 -13.07
CA LYS A 21 -12.13 9.72 -12.83
C LYS A 21 -11.40 10.84 -12.10
N ALA A 22 -10.65 10.51 -11.04
CA ALA A 22 -9.88 11.49 -10.28
C ALA A 22 -8.78 12.14 -11.13
N ARG A 23 -7.99 11.33 -11.86
CA ARG A 23 -6.91 11.82 -12.75
C ARG A 23 -7.43 12.81 -13.78
N ARG A 24 -8.52 12.46 -14.48
CA ARG A 24 -9.11 13.35 -15.48
C ARG A 24 -9.55 14.68 -14.90
N GLU A 25 -10.16 14.68 -13.72
CA GLU A 25 -10.59 15.92 -13.08
C GLU A 25 -9.39 16.78 -12.64
N ILE A 26 -8.32 16.16 -12.13
CA ILE A 26 -7.08 16.88 -11.78
C ILE A 26 -6.49 17.57 -13.02
N VAL A 27 -6.35 16.85 -14.13
CA VAL A 27 -5.82 17.39 -15.38
C VAL A 27 -6.70 18.54 -15.89
N ARG A 28 -8.03 18.34 -15.89
CA ARG A 28 -8.98 19.37 -16.29
C ARG A 28 -8.83 20.64 -15.45
N MET A 29 -8.74 20.52 -14.12
CA MET A 29 -8.55 21.68 -13.25
C MET A 29 -7.24 22.42 -13.58
N VAL A 30 -6.17 21.69 -13.91
CA VAL A 30 -4.90 22.29 -14.33
C VAL A 30 -5.04 23.02 -15.67
N ASP A 31 -5.66 22.38 -16.66
CA ASP A 31 -5.89 22.94 -18.01
C ASP A 31 -6.79 24.18 -17.97
N ASP A 32 -7.81 24.15 -17.12
CA ASP A 32 -8.74 25.27 -16.88
C ASP A 32 -8.09 26.40 -16.03
N GLY A 33 -6.82 26.25 -15.61
CA GLY A 33 -6.11 27.23 -14.75
C GLY A 33 -6.68 27.33 -13.33
N GLU A 34 -7.50 26.38 -12.93
CA GLU A 34 -8.18 26.36 -11.65
C GLU A 34 -7.33 25.66 -10.58
N LYS A 35 -7.10 26.34 -9.44
CA LYS A 35 -6.37 25.75 -8.31
C LYS A 35 -6.95 24.39 -7.88
N VAL A 36 -6.13 23.35 -7.98
CA VAL A 36 -6.45 22.00 -7.54
C VAL A 36 -6.63 22.00 -6.03
N SER A 37 -7.78 21.48 -5.57
CA SER A 37 -8.07 21.32 -4.15
C SER A 37 -8.89 20.06 -3.90
N ILE A 38 -8.66 19.43 -2.74
CA ILE A 38 -9.36 18.20 -2.35
C ILE A 38 -10.89 18.42 -2.30
N GLN A 39 -11.33 19.57 -1.80
CA GLN A 39 -12.75 19.89 -1.71
C GLN A 39 -13.42 19.90 -3.10
N LYS A 40 -12.82 20.59 -4.07
CA LYS A 40 -13.36 20.66 -5.44
C LYS A 40 -13.32 19.30 -6.12
N LEU A 41 -12.24 18.54 -5.93
CA LEU A 41 -12.14 17.17 -6.46
C LEU A 41 -13.24 16.27 -5.88
N MET A 42 -13.54 16.37 -4.58
CA MET A 42 -14.64 15.62 -3.96
C MET A 42 -16.00 16.01 -4.55
N GLU A 43 -16.28 17.30 -4.69
CA GLU A 43 -17.53 17.83 -5.24
C GLU A 43 -17.75 17.34 -6.69
N ARG A 44 -16.71 17.36 -7.52
CA ARG A 44 -16.82 17.00 -8.95
C ARG A 44 -16.77 15.51 -9.24
N THR A 45 -16.04 14.74 -8.43
CA THR A 45 -15.88 13.30 -8.66
C THR A 45 -16.84 12.45 -7.82
N SER A 46 -17.43 13.03 -6.77
CA SER A 46 -18.20 12.32 -5.72
C SER A 46 -17.38 11.24 -5.00
N LEU A 47 -16.05 11.31 -5.05
CA LEU A 47 -15.15 10.40 -4.34
C LEU A 47 -14.91 10.92 -2.92
N SER A 48 -14.69 10.00 -1.99
CA SER A 48 -14.49 10.37 -0.59
C SER A 48 -13.15 11.08 -0.40
N ARG A 49 -13.07 11.94 0.62
CA ARG A 49 -11.81 12.59 1.02
C ARG A 49 -10.68 11.58 1.25
N GLY A 50 -11.01 10.45 1.90
CA GLY A 50 -10.05 9.37 2.18
C GLY A 50 -9.48 8.72 0.92
N PHE A 51 -10.24 8.68 -0.18
CA PHE A 51 -9.75 8.16 -1.46
C PHE A 51 -8.57 8.98 -1.98
N PHE A 52 -8.66 10.31 -1.94
CA PHE A 52 -7.60 11.21 -2.41
C PHE A 52 -6.34 11.20 -1.54
N TYR A 53 -6.46 10.88 -0.25
CA TYR A 53 -5.29 10.75 0.63
C TYR A 53 -4.65 9.36 0.59
N LYS A 54 -5.45 8.30 0.50
CA LYS A 54 -4.95 6.92 0.65
C LYS A 54 -4.57 6.26 -0.67
N ASN A 55 -5.04 6.76 -1.82
CA ASN A 55 -4.66 6.21 -3.11
C ASN A 55 -3.35 6.87 -3.58
N PRO A 56 -2.21 6.15 -3.60
CA PRO A 56 -0.91 6.74 -3.88
C PRO A 56 -0.79 7.27 -5.31
N GLN A 57 -1.49 6.66 -6.28
CA GLN A 57 -1.46 7.13 -7.66
C GLN A 57 -2.17 8.48 -7.79
N VAL A 58 -3.37 8.59 -7.21
CA VAL A 58 -4.14 9.84 -7.22
C VAL A 58 -3.42 10.92 -6.44
N ARG A 59 -2.80 10.57 -5.31
CA ARG A 59 -2.03 11.51 -4.50
C ARG A 59 -0.86 12.11 -5.28
N LYS A 60 -0.09 11.26 -5.97
CA LYS A 60 1.02 11.69 -6.82
C LYS A 60 0.59 12.65 -7.93
N GLU A 61 -0.57 12.42 -8.54
CA GLU A 61 -1.11 13.34 -9.57
C GLU A 61 -1.53 14.69 -8.98
N ILE A 62 -2.16 14.70 -7.80
CA ILE A 62 -2.50 15.95 -7.10
C ILE A 62 -1.22 16.72 -6.78
N ASP A 63 -0.22 16.05 -6.24
CA ASP A 63 1.04 16.65 -5.85
C ASP A 63 1.76 17.26 -7.06
N ARG A 64 1.78 16.56 -8.19
CA ARG A 64 2.31 17.08 -9.48
C ARG A 64 1.51 18.28 -9.99
N ALA A 65 0.18 18.22 -9.94
CA ALA A 65 -0.67 19.32 -10.36
C ALA A 65 -0.45 20.57 -9.50
N LEU A 66 -0.27 20.39 -8.19
CA LEU A 66 0.06 21.47 -7.27
C LEU A 66 1.44 22.07 -7.55
N GLU A 67 2.46 21.27 -7.87
CA GLU A 67 3.78 21.78 -8.30
C GLU A 67 3.67 22.62 -9.57
N GLN A 68 2.95 22.10 -10.56
CA GLN A 68 2.73 22.78 -11.83
C GLN A 68 2.00 24.12 -11.64
N GLN A 69 1.07 24.19 -10.69
CA GLN A 69 0.32 25.41 -10.38
C GLN A 69 1.04 26.37 -9.42
N ALA A 70 1.99 25.90 -8.61
CA ALA A 70 2.62 26.69 -7.55
C ALA A 70 3.82 27.55 -8.02
N GLY A 71 4.41 27.27 -9.18
CA GLY A 71 5.52 28.07 -9.72
C GLY A 71 6.86 27.97 -8.96
N LEU A 72 6.91 27.60 -7.68
CA LEU A 72 8.10 27.21 -6.89
C LEU A 72 7.67 26.41 -5.64
N ALA A 73 8.50 25.47 -5.18
CA ALA A 73 8.18 24.49 -4.13
C ALA A 73 7.92 25.11 -2.73
N ASP A 74 6.90 24.60 -2.02
CA ASP A 74 6.60 24.98 -0.63
C ASP A 74 7.67 24.40 0.32
N PRO A 75 8.36 25.22 1.14
CA PRO A 75 9.37 24.76 2.11
C PRO A 75 8.86 23.73 3.13
N ARG A 76 7.55 23.71 3.42
CA ARG A 76 6.97 22.71 4.35
C ARG A 76 6.98 21.29 3.76
N ARG A 77 7.14 21.18 2.44
CA ARG A 77 7.11 19.93 1.71
C ARG A 77 8.35 19.08 1.96
N GLU A 78 9.52 19.70 2.04
CA GLU A 78 10.76 18.98 2.37
C GLU A 78 10.69 18.32 3.76
N VAL A 79 10.09 19.01 4.73
CA VAL A 79 9.91 18.48 6.09
C VAL A 79 8.89 17.33 6.12
N LEU A 80 7.79 17.45 5.36
CA LEU A 80 6.78 16.40 5.25
C LEU A 80 7.33 15.17 4.50
N ASP A 81 8.07 15.37 3.42
CA ASP A 81 8.72 14.29 2.67
C ASP A 81 9.76 13.59 3.53
N MET A 82 10.53 14.33 4.34
CA MET A 82 11.47 13.76 5.29
C MET A 82 10.76 12.89 6.35
N ALA A 83 9.66 13.38 6.93
CA ALA A 83 8.87 12.61 7.89
C ALA A 83 8.27 11.34 7.25
N MET A 84 7.75 11.45 6.04
CA MET A 84 7.14 10.32 5.33
C MET A 84 8.18 9.27 4.91
N ASN A 85 9.35 9.71 4.45
CA ASN A 85 10.48 8.83 4.14
C ASN A 85 11.02 8.15 5.39
N HIS A 86 11.05 8.86 6.54
CA HIS A 86 11.44 8.27 7.81
C HIS A 86 10.45 7.19 8.25
N GLU A 87 9.14 7.44 8.20
CA GLU A 87 8.13 6.42 8.51
C GLU A 87 8.24 5.20 7.57
N LEU A 88 8.49 5.43 6.28
CA LEU A 88 8.69 4.35 5.31
C LEU A 88 9.93 3.50 5.64
N ALA A 89 11.05 4.14 5.99
CA ALA A 89 12.27 3.44 6.38
C ALA A 89 12.07 2.61 7.65
N MET A 90 11.40 3.16 8.67
CA MET A 90 11.08 2.43 9.90
C MET A 90 10.16 1.23 9.61
N SER A 91 9.15 1.40 8.76
CA SER A 91 8.25 0.31 8.37
C SER A 91 8.98 -0.80 7.60
N GLN A 92 9.90 -0.44 6.70
CA GLN A 92 10.73 -1.40 5.99
C GLN A 92 11.64 -2.19 6.94
N GLN A 93 12.27 -1.51 7.90
CA GLN A 93 13.12 -2.14 8.91
C GLN A 93 12.34 -3.12 9.78
N GLU A 94 11.11 -2.76 10.19
CA GLU A 94 10.25 -3.65 10.95
C GLU A 94 9.81 -4.87 10.12
N ALA A 95 9.47 -4.67 8.85
CA ALA A 95 9.13 -5.76 7.93
C ALA A 95 10.31 -6.74 7.74
N GLU A 96 11.54 -6.24 7.63
CA GLU A 96 12.73 -7.09 7.56
C GLU A 96 12.97 -7.85 8.86
N ARG A 97 12.79 -7.19 10.01
CA ARG A 97 12.94 -7.84 11.33
C ARG A 97 11.96 -9.00 11.47
N LEU A 98 10.69 -8.75 11.18
CA LEU A 98 9.62 -9.75 11.24
C LEU A 98 9.86 -10.89 10.25
N ARG A 99 10.40 -10.62 9.06
CA ARG A 99 10.77 -11.67 8.10
C ARG A 99 11.86 -12.59 8.65
N LYS A 100 12.94 -12.02 9.20
CA LYS A 100 14.03 -12.81 9.80
C LYS A 100 13.54 -13.66 10.98
N GLU A 101 12.73 -13.06 11.85
CA GLU A 101 12.15 -13.76 12.98
C GLU A 101 11.23 -14.90 12.54
N ASN A 102 10.40 -14.69 11.51
CA ASN A 102 9.56 -15.75 10.95
C ASN A 102 10.39 -16.90 10.35
N GLU A 103 11.50 -16.58 9.69
CA GLU A 103 12.43 -17.57 9.14
C GLU A 103 13.08 -18.42 10.24
N GLN A 104 13.56 -17.78 11.31
CA GLN A 104 14.14 -18.47 12.46
C GLN A 104 13.12 -19.39 13.14
N LEU A 105 11.92 -18.87 13.43
CA LEU A 105 10.85 -19.67 14.02
C LEU A 105 10.47 -20.86 13.14
N ARG A 106 10.43 -20.70 11.81
CA ARG A 106 10.19 -21.82 10.88
C ARG A 106 11.29 -22.88 10.97
N GLN A 107 12.55 -22.48 11.07
CA GLN A 107 13.67 -23.41 11.21
C GLN A 107 13.60 -24.18 12.54
N GLU A 108 13.35 -23.48 13.65
CA GLU A 108 13.18 -24.10 14.97
C GLU A 108 12.03 -25.11 14.98
N LEU A 109 10.90 -24.74 14.35
CA LEU A 109 9.72 -25.59 14.25
C LEU A 109 10.01 -26.86 13.44
N GLU A 110 10.79 -26.77 12.37
CA GLU A 110 11.24 -27.93 11.59
C GLU A 110 12.20 -28.84 12.38
N VAL A 111 13.14 -28.26 13.15
CA VAL A 111 14.03 -29.03 14.01
C VAL A 111 13.25 -29.76 15.09
N ALA A 112 12.32 -29.07 15.76
CA ALA A 112 11.47 -29.65 16.80
C ALA A 112 10.60 -30.79 16.25
N LYS A 113 9.99 -30.60 15.07
CA LYS A 113 9.23 -31.65 14.36
C LYS A 113 10.09 -32.88 14.07
N LYS A 114 11.31 -32.70 13.54
CA LYS A 114 12.23 -33.81 13.26
C LYS A 114 12.66 -34.54 14.52
N ALA A 115 12.93 -33.82 15.62
CA ALA A 115 13.26 -34.42 16.91
C ALA A 115 12.10 -35.22 17.49
N LEU A 116 10.87 -34.69 17.40
CA LEU A 116 9.65 -35.39 17.81
C LEU A 116 9.43 -36.66 16.99
N ALA A 117 9.58 -36.58 15.67
CA ALA A 117 9.47 -37.74 14.77
C ALA A 117 10.47 -38.85 15.14
N LYS A 118 11.74 -38.49 15.41
CA LYS A 118 12.76 -39.44 15.86
C LYS A 118 12.42 -40.09 17.20
N LYS A 119 11.93 -39.31 18.19
CA LYS A 119 11.46 -39.85 19.47
C LYS A 119 10.30 -40.83 19.29
N ASN A 120 9.31 -40.48 18.48
CA ASN A 120 8.15 -41.33 18.22
C ASN A 120 8.56 -42.68 17.58
N VAL A 121 9.50 -42.67 16.63
CA VAL A 121 10.05 -43.90 16.04
C VAL A 121 10.80 -44.76 17.06
N GLY A 122 11.59 -44.13 17.95
CA GLY A 122 12.30 -44.85 19.01
C GLY A 122 11.37 -45.48 20.06
N VAL A 123 10.25 -44.82 20.36
CA VAL A 123 9.21 -45.34 21.24
C VAL A 123 8.49 -46.53 20.59
N LEU A 124 8.10 -46.42 19.32
CA LEU A 124 7.45 -47.52 18.57
C LEU A 124 8.33 -48.77 18.49
N LYS A 125 9.64 -48.62 18.26
CA LYS A 125 10.61 -49.73 18.28
C LYS A 125 10.74 -50.43 19.63
N LYS A 126 10.33 -49.79 20.73
CA LYS A 126 10.38 -50.36 22.08
C LYS A 126 9.17 -51.24 22.40
N PHE A 127 8.13 -51.17 21.58
CA PHE A 127 6.87 -51.91 21.72
C PHE A 127 6.69 -53.00 20.65
N MET A 128 7.65 -53.17 19.74
CA MET A 128 7.79 -54.31 18.82
C MET A 128 8.88 -55.23 19.33
#